data_AF-A0A2A5B263-F1
#
_entry.id   AF-A0A2A5B263-F1
#
_cell.length_a   1.000
_cell.length_b   1.000
_cell.length_c   1.000
_cell.angle_alpha   90.00
_cell.angle_beta   90.00
_cell.angle_gamma   90.00
#
_symmetry.space_group_name_H-M   'P 1'
#
loop_
_entity.id
_entity.type
_entity.pdbx_description
1 polymer ?
#
loop_
_entity_poly.entity_id
_entity_poly.type
_entity_poly.pdbx_seq_one_letter_code
_entity_poly.pdbx_strand_id
1 'polypeptide(L)'
;MMLLCIDSINNLDWSISLPVIAVVISILGSTFLWSLNQKETRKFELYKRKEERYLSLLNNLKGFYENSNNSDLKNKFIDEFNNCWLYCPDSVIKKGREFLDSVSSDTQNKKDKQVILAEFVLEMRRDLMKFNQYEKTDLNIDDYKIYTANP
;
A
#
# COMPACT_ATOMS: atom_id res chain seq x y z
N MET A 1 -14.64 44.88 -30.92
CA MET A 1 -14.80 44.14 -29.64
C MET A 1 -13.50 44.08 -28.85
N MET A 2 -12.37 43.71 -29.47
CA MET A 2 -11.05 43.67 -28.79
C MET A 2 -10.56 45.04 -28.25
N LEU A 3 -10.81 46.14 -28.96
CA LEU A 3 -10.43 47.49 -28.54
C LEU A 3 -11.21 47.99 -27.30
N LEU A 4 -12.48 47.59 -27.16
CA LEU A 4 -13.30 47.97 -26.00
C LEU A 4 -12.84 47.28 -24.71
N CYS A 5 -12.24 46.09 -24.80
CA CYS A 5 -11.64 45.43 -23.65
C CYS A 5 -10.35 46.11 -23.20
N ILE A 6 -9.55 46.64 -24.13
CA ILE A 6 -8.26 47.30 -23.82
C ILE A 6 -8.50 48.63 -23.08
N ASP A 7 -9.45 49.45 -23.55
CA ASP A 7 -9.78 50.72 -22.88
C ASP A 7 -10.41 50.51 -21.50
N SER A 8 -11.18 49.42 -21.32
CA SER A 8 -11.73 49.04 -20.02
C SER A 8 -10.67 48.57 -19.01
N ILE A 9 -9.54 48.01 -19.47
CA ILE A 9 -8.43 47.59 -18.61
C ILE A 9 -7.59 48.79 -18.15
N ASN A 10 -7.44 49.80 -19.01
CA ASN A 10 -6.66 51.01 -18.72
C ASN A 10 -7.35 51.95 -17.71
N ASN A 11 -8.67 51.87 -17.56
CA ASN A 11 -9.47 52.63 -16.59
C ASN A 11 -9.67 51.90 -15.23
N LEU A 12 -9.03 50.75 -15.04
CA LEU A 12 -9.11 50.00 -13.78
C LEU A 12 -8.20 50.64 -12.73
N ASP A 13 -8.73 50.99 -11.56
CA ASP A 13 -7.91 51.49 -10.44
C ASP A 13 -7.06 50.35 -9.86
N TRP A 14 -5.81 50.28 -10.33
CA TRP A 14 -4.84 49.26 -9.96
C TRP A 14 -4.52 49.22 -8.47
N SER A 15 -4.78 50.30 -7.72
CA SER A 15 -4.56 50.33 -6.27
C SER A 15 -5.58 49.49 -5.49
N ILE A 16 -6.81 49.36 -6.00
CA ILE A 16 -7.91 48.63 -5.38
C ILE A 16 -8.03 47.21 -5.95
N SER A 17 -7.75 47.02 -7.24
CA SER A 17 -7.89 45.71 -7.89
C SER A 17 -6.81 44.70 -7.47
N LEU A 18 -5.57 45.14 -7.23
CA LEU A 18 -4.45 44.28 -6.83
C LEU A 18 -4.71 43.49 -5.53
N PRO A 19 -5.15 44.10 -4.41
CA PRO A 19 -5.43 43.35 -3.17
C PRO A 19 -6.62 42.41 -3.33
N VAL A 20 -7.65 42.78 -4.11
CA VAL A 20 -8.80 41.90 -4.37
C VAL A 20 -8.36 40.65 -5.15
N ILE A 21 -7.53 40.82 -6.18
CA ILE A 21 -6.97 39.70 -6.94
C ILE A 21 -6.12 38.79 -6.03
N ALA A 22 -5.29 39.38 -5.15
CA ALA A 22 -4.47 38.61 -4.22
C ALA A 22 -5.30 37.77 -3.24
N VAL A 23 -6.42 38.31 -2.73
CA VAL A 23 -7.35 37.57 -1.86
C VAL A 23 -8.00 36.41 -2.61
N VAL A 24 -8.48 36.65 -3.83
CA VAL A 24 -9.11 35.60 -4.66
C VAL A 24 -8.12 34.49 -4.98
N ILE A 25 -6.89 34.83 -5.37
CA ILE A 25 -5.82 33.85 -5.62
C ILE A 25 -5.51 33.06 -4.35
N SER A 26 -5.48 33.71 -3.18
CA SER A 26 -5.20 33.05 -1.90
C SER A 26 -6.30 32.04 -1.52
N ILE A 27 -7.57 32.36 -1.75
CA ILE A 27 -8.70 31.46 -1.51
C ILE A 27 -8.69 30.27 -2.48
N LEU A 28 -8.45 30.52 -3.77
CA LEU A 28 -8.37 29.45 -4.77
C LEU A 28 -7.14 28.55 -4.55
N GLY A 29 -5.99 29.15 -4.21
CA GLY A 29 -4.76 28.41 -3.90
C GLY A 29 -4.90 27.52 -2.68
N SER A 30 -5.49 28.04 -1.59
CA SER A 30 -5.69 27.26 -0.35
C SER A 30 -6.68 26.10 -0.54
N THR A 31 -7.79 26.32 -1.25
CA THR A 31 -8.76 25.25 -1.55
C THR A 31 -8.17 24.16 -2.45
N PHE A 32 -7.40 24.54 -3.47
CA PHE A 32 -6.69 23.61 -4.32
C PHE A 32 -5.66 22.78 -3.56
N LEU A 33 -4.80 23.44 -2.75
CA LEU A 33 -3.80 22.77 -1.92
C LEU A 33 -4.45 21.81 -0.91
N TRP A 34 -5.53 22.22 -0.26
CA TRP A 34 -6.26 21.36 0.67
C TRP A 34 -6.83 20.12 -0.02
N SER A 35 -7.40 20.27 -1.22
CA SER A 35 -7.93 19.14 -1.99
C SER A 35 -6.85 18.12 -2.35
N LEU A 36 -5.67 18.58 -2.74
CA LEU A 36 -4.51 17.71 -3.01
C LEU A 36 -4.05 17.01 -1.73
N ASN A 37 -3.88 17.75 -0.63
CA ASN A 37 -3.45 17.19 0.64
C ASN A 37 -4.42 16.11 1.15
N GLN A 38 -5.74 16.35 1.05
CA GLN A 38 -6.76 15.41 1.52
C GLN A 38 -6.72 14.08 0.77
N LYS A 39 -6.41 14.09 -0.54
CA LYS A 39 -6.28 12.86 -1.34
C LYS A 39 -5.08 12.03 -0.90
N GLU A 40 -3.94 12.67 -0.69
CA GLU A 40 -2.72 12.00 -0.26
C GLU A 40 -2.84 11.47 1.16
N THR A 41 -3.48 12.21 2.08
CA THR A 41 -3.80 11.71 3.44
C THR A 41 -4.62 10.43 3.40
N ARG A 42 -5.67 10.37 2.57
CA ARG A 42 -6.52 9.16 2.44
C ARG A 42 -5.75 7.95 1.92
N LYS A 43 -4.92 8.13 0.89
CA LYS A 43 -4.08 7.05 0.35
C LYS A 43 -3.09 6.55 1.39
N PHE A 44 -2.44 7.47 2.10
CA PHE A 44 -1.47 7.14 3.14
C PHE A 44 -2.13 6.40 4.32
N GLU A 45 -3.31 6.81 4.75
CA GLU A 45 -4.05 6.08 5.78
C GLU A 45 -4.46 4.67 5.35
N LEU A 46 -4.88 4.49 4.10
CA LEU A 46 -5.20 3.17 3.56
C LEU A 46 -3.96 2.29 3.47
N TYR A 47 -2.84 2.84 3.00
CA TYR A 47 -1.54 2.17 2.99
C TYR A 47 -1.17 1.69 4.40
N LYS A 48 -1.18 2.59 5.38
CA LYS A 48 -0.79 2.29 6.76
C LYS A 48 -1.66 1.18 7.36
N ARG A 49 -2.99 1.28 7.21
CA ARG A 49 -3.91 0.24 7.70
C ARG A 49 -3.62 -1.11 7.05
N LYS A 50 -3.28 -1.13 5.76
CA LYS A 50 -2.98 -2.37 5.04
C LYS A 50 -1.63 -2.97 5.43
N GLU A 51 -0.61 -2.13 5.58
CA GLU A 51 0.71 -2.50 6.07
C GLU A 51 0.62 -3.12 7.47
N GLU A 52 -0.13 -2.50 8.39
CA GLU A 52 -0.35 -3.03 9.75
C GLU A 52 -0.96 -4.44 9.73
N ARG A 53 -1.93 -4.68 8.82
CA ARG A 53 -2.56 -6.00 8.66
C ARG A 53 -1.60 -7.04 8.08
N TYR A 54 -0.82 -6.66 7.07
CA TYR A 54 0.21 -7.55 6.52
C TYR A 54 1.33 -7.84 7.52
N LEU A 55 1.72 -6.88 8.34
CA LEU A 55 2.67 -7.10 9.42
C LEU A 55 2.11 -8.09 10.47
N SER A 56 0.84 -7.95 10.86
CA SER A 56 0.17 -8.93 11.74
C SER A 56 0.22 -10.34 11.14
N LEU A 57 -0.14 -10.47 9.87
CA LEU A 57 -0.12 -11.74 9.14
C LEU A 57 1.30 -12.34 9.06
N LEU A 58 2.30 -11.55 8.70
CA LEU A 58 3.71 -11.98 8.63
C LEU A 58 4.30 -12.34 10.01
N ASN A 59 3.84 -11.70 11.09
CA ASN A 59 4.26 -12.06 12.42
C ASN A 59 3.75 -13.45 12.83
N ASN A 60 2.50 -13.75 12.48
CA ASN A 60 1.86 -15.04 12.76
C ASN A 60 2.38 -16.17 11.84
N LEU A 61 2.91 -15.82 10.66
CA LEU A 61 3.52 -16.75 9.71
C LEU A 61 4.63 -17.62 10.33
N LYS A 62 5.34 -17.11 11.35
CA LYS A 62 6.36 -17.85 12.11
C LYS A 62 5.84 -19.18 12.65
N GLY A 63 4.52 -19.29 12.86
CA GLY A 63 3.80 -20.51 13.19
C GLY A 63 4.09 -21.69 12.23
N PHE A 64 4.38 -21.41 10.97
CA PHE A 64 4.62 -22.39 9.90
C PHE A 64 6.09 -22.72 9.65
N TYR A 65 7.04 -22.12 10.38
CA TYR A 65 8.46 -22.46 10.24
C TYR A 65 8.76 -23.82 10.86
N GLU A 66 9.76 -24.55 10.34
CA GLU A 66 10.00 -25.96 10.67
C GLU A 66 10.18 -26.25 12.16
N ASN A 67 10.76 -25.30 12.92
CA ASN A 67 10.98 -25.46 14.36
C ASN A 67 9.83 -24.90 15.22
N SER A 68 8.78 -24.39 14.59
CA SER A 68 7.61 -23.83 15.25
C SER A 68 6.49 -24.88 15.29
N ASN A 69 6.28 -25.50 16.46
CA ASN A 69 5.09 -26.29 16.74
C ASN A 69 3.99 -25.46 17.42
N ASN A 70 3.95 -24.14 17.17
CA ASN A 70 3.03 -23.25 17.85
C ASN A 70 1.67 -23.19 17.10
N SER A 71 0.71 -23.98 17.57
CA SER A 71 -0.66 -24.03 17.02
C SER A 71 -1.42 -22.71 17.18
N ASP A 72 -1.13 -21.92 18.23
CA ASP A 72 -1.75 -20.61 18.43
C ASP A 72 -1.36 -19.62 17.32
N LEU A 73 -0.09 -19.59 16.92
CA LEU A 73 0.36 -18.74 15.80
C LEU A 73 -0.25 -19.17 14.47
N LYS A 74 -0.40 -20.48 14.23
CA LYS A 74 -1.06 -21.00 13.01
C LYS A 74 -2.53 -20.59 12.96
N ASN A 75 -3.26 -20.72 14.07
CA ASN A 75 -4.66 -20.31 14.14
C ASN A 75 -4.81 -18.79 13.93
N LYS A 76 -3.98 -17.98 14.60
CA LYS A 76 -3.96 -16.52 14.40
C LYS A 76 -3.65 -16.12 12.96
N PHE A 77 -2.75 -16.84 12.30
CA PHE A 77 -2.49 -16.62 10.87
C PHE A 77 -3.72 -16.92 10.02
N ILE A 78 -4.40 -18.06 10.26
CA ILE A 78 -5.61 -18.44 9.52
C ILE A 78 -6.73 -17.40 9.73
N ASP A 79 -6.92 -16.93 10.95
CA ASP A 79 -7.92 -15.89 11.26
C ASP A 79 -7.61 -14.58 10.53
N GLU A 80 -6.36 -14.13 10.55
CA GLU A 80 -5.93 -12.92 9.82
C GLU A 80 -6.01 -13.11 8.29
N PHE A 81 -5.73 -14.33 7.80
CA PHE A 81 -5.90 -14.66 6.39
C PHE A 81 -7.37 -14.68 5.96
N ASN A 82 -8.28 -15.13 6.82
CA ASN A 82 -9.72 -15.03 6.56
C ASN A 82 -10.16 -13.56 6.46
N ASN A 83 -9.61 -12.69 7.30
CA ASN A 83 -9.86 -11.25 7.23
C ASN A 83 -9.31 -10.61 5.94
N CYS A 84 -8.25 -11.16 5.34
CA CYS A 84 -7.66 -10.66 4.09
C CYS A 84 -8.68 -10.56 2.94
N TRP A 85 -9.73 -11.39 2.94
CA TRP A 85 -10.79 -11.34 1.92
C TRP A 85 -11.50 -9.98 1.84
N LEU A 86 -11.46 -9.18 2.91
CA LEU A 86 -12.10 -7.86 2.93
C LEU A 86 -11.25 -6.75 2.32
N TYR A 87 -9.92 -6.90 2.23
CA TYR A 87 -9.02 -5.78 1.91
C TYR A 87 -7.85 -6.12 0.97
N CYS A 88 -7.57 -7.40 0.73
CA CYS A 88 -6.49 -7.85 -0.15
C CYS A 88 -6.95 -7.98 -1.60
N PRO A 89 -6.07 -7.74 -2.58
CA PRO A 89 -6.36 -8.06 -3.97
C PRO A 89 -6.40 -9.58 -4.18
N ASP A 90 -7.08 -10.00 -5.24
CA ASP A 90 -7.20 -11.41 -5.63
C ASP A 90 -5.86 -12.13 -5.77
N SER A 91 -4.81 -11.43 -6.24
CA SER A 91 -3.48 -12.04 -6.42
C SER A 91 -2.88 -12.51 -5.09
N VAL A 92 -3.00 -11.69 -4.04
CA VAL A 92 -2.57 -12.01 -2.68
C VAL A 92 -3.39 -13.18 -2.11
N ILE A 93 -4.71 -13.17 -2.30
CA ILE A 93 -5.59 -14.26 -1.80
C ILE A 93 -5.25 -15.59 -2.48
N LYS A 94 -5.05 -15.58 -3.80
CA LYS A 94 -4.69 -16.79 -4.57
C LYS A 94 -3.36 -17.37 -4.10
N LYS A 95 -2.32 -16.54 -3.95
CA LYS A 95 -1.01 -16.98 -3.46
C LYS A 95 -1.01 -17.42 -1.99
N GLY A 96 -1.80 -16.76 -1.15
CA GLY A 96 -1.95 -17.18 0.24
C GLY A 96 -2.68 -18.52 0.39
N ARG A 97 -3.67 -18.80 -0.47
CA ARG A 97 -4.31 -20.12 -0.54
C ARG A 97 -3.31 -21.20 -0.99
N GLU A 98 -2.56 -20.92 -2.06
CA GLU A 98 -1.52 -21.83 -2.56
C GLU A 98 -0.49 -22.16 -1.47
N PHE A 99 -0.11 -21.16 -0.67
CA PHE A 99 0.71 -21.36 0.53
C PHE A 99 0.04 -22.26 1.57
N LEU A 100 -1.21 -22.00 1.95
CA LEU A 100 -1.95 -22.82 2.92
C LEU A 100 -2.08 -24.29 2.44
N ASP A 101 -2.38 -24.50 1.16
CA ASP A 101 -2.48 -25.83 0.58
C ASP A 101 -1.12 -26.56 0.60
N SER A 102 -0.01 -25.83 0.38
CA SER A 102 1.35 -26.38 0.44
C SER A 102 1.78 -26.82 1.84
N VAL A 103 1.34 -26.10 2.89
CA VAL A 103 1.69 -26.44 4.27
C VAL A 103 0.80 -27.54 4.84
N SER A 104 -0.44 -27.66 4.36
CA SER A 104 -1.35 -28.76 4.70
C SER A 104 -0.98 -30.07 3.99
N SER A 105 -0.30 -30.00 2.85
CA SER A 105 0.15 -31.17 2.09
C SER A 105 1.53 -31.64 2.56
N ASP A 106 1.62 -32.91 2.97
CA ASP A 106 2.90 -33.51 3.41
C ASP A 106 3.79 -33.96 2.24
N THR A 107 3.29 -33.83 1.01
CA THR A 107 3.93 -34.31 -0.22
C THR A 107 4.89 -33.31 -0.88
N GLN A 108 4.86 -32.04 -0.49
CA GLN A 108 5.72 -31.03 -1.11
C GLN A 108 7.09 -30.90 -0.43
N ASN A 109 8.13 -30.73 -1.24
CA ASN A 109 9.49 -30.52 -0.75
C ASN A 109 9.61 -29.15 -0.04
N LYS A 110 10.47 -29.06 0.96
CA LYS A 110 10.75 -27.83 1.72
C LYS A 110 11.09 -26.64 0.81
N LYS A 111 11.90 -26.88 -0.22
CA LYS A 111 12.29 -25.84 -1.18
C LYS A 111 11.08 -25.24 -1.89
N ASP A 112 10.12 -26.08 -2.26
CA ASP A 112 8.91 -25.65 -2.97
C ASP A 112 8.00 -24.85 -2.03
N LYS A 113 7.86 -25.27 -0.76
CA LYS A 113 7.13 -24.51 0.27
C LYS A 113 7.71 -23.11 0.49
N GLN A 114 9.04 -22.98 0.48
CA GLN A 114 9.71 -21.69 0.60
C GLN A 114 9.47 -20.79 -0.62
N VAL A 115 9.47 -21.36 -1.82
CA VAL A 115 9.17 -20.62 -3.07
C VAL A 115 7.73 -20.10 -3.05
N ILE A 116 6.76 -20.95 -2.71
CA ILE A 116 5.35 -20.55 -2.61
C ILE A 116 5.15 -19.44 -1.57
N LEU A 117 5.83 -19.56 -0.43
CA LEU A 117 5.82 -18.51 0.59
C LEU A 117 6.42 -17.20 0.06
N ALA A 118 7.56 -17.26 -0.62
CA ALA A 118 8.21 -16.10 -1.22
C ALA A 118 7.28 -15.39 -2.23
N GLU A 119 6.56 -16.15 -3.06
CA GLU A 119 5.56 -15.60 -3.98
C GLU A 119 4.43 -14.89 -3.24
N PHE A 120 3.91 -15.48 -2.16
CA PHE A 120 2.87 -14.86 -1.34
C PHE A 120 3.34 -13.53 -0.74
N VAL A 121 4.55 -13.49 -0.17
CA VAL A 121 5.13 -12.26 0.40
C VAL A 121 5.41 -11.22 -0.68
N LEU A 122 5.87 -11.64 -1.85
CA LEU A 122 6.15 -10.75 -2.97
C LEU A 122 4.87 -10.09 -3.51
N GLU A 123 3.76 -10.82 -3.57
CA GLU A 123 2.46 -10.24 -3.93
C GLU A 123 1.95 -9.22 -2.90
N MET A 124 2.11 -9.49 -1.59
CA MET A 124 1.80 -8.50 -0.54
C MET A 124 2.64 -7.24 -0.70
N ARG A 125 3.95 -7.39 -0.98
CA ARG A 125 4.84 -6.26 -1.26
C ARG A 125 4.39 -5.47 -2.47
N ARG A 126 4.13 -6.13 -3.60
CA ARG A 126 3.67 -5.49 -4.85
C ARG A 126 2.39 -4.70 -4.63
N ASP A 127 1.48 -5.22 -3.81
CA ASP A 127 0.26 -4.53 -3.49
C ASP A 127 0.48 -3.27 -2.63
N LEU A 128 1.36 -3.33 -1.63
CA LEU A 128 1.76 -2.14 -0.86
C LEU A 128 2.50 -1.10 -1.70
N MET A 129 3.32 -1.53 -2.67
CA MET A 129 4.10 -0.63 -3.53
C MET A 129 3.22 0.27 -4.42
N LYS A 130 1.97 -0.13 -4.70
CA LYS A 130 1.00 0.71 -5.44
C LYS A 130 0.69 2.05 -4.75
N PHE A 131 0.96 2.16 -3.45
CA PHE A 131 0.72 3.37 -2.66
C PHE A 131 1.97 4.24 -2.48
N ASN A 132 3.15 3.72 -2.82
CA ASN A 132 4.42 4.43 -2.67
C ASN A 132 4.89 5.01 -4.00
N GLN A 133 5.80 5.98 -3.93
CA GLN A 133 6.46 6.57 -5.10
C GLN A 133 7.38 5.58 -5.85
N TYR A 134 7.66 4.42 -5.26
CA TYR A 134 8.46 3.37 -5.85
C TYR A 134 7.54 2.36 -6.55
N GLU A 135 7.12 2.66 -7.78
CA GLU A 135 6.23 1.79 -8.55
C GLU A 135 6.92 0.53 -9.11
N LYS A 136 8.26 0.50 -9.10
CA LYS A 136 9.05 -0.58 -9.72
C LYS A 136 9.93 -1.28 -8.69
N THR A 137 9.99 -2.61 -8.79
CA THR A 137 10.89 -3.45 -8.01
C THR A 137 11.51 -4.48 -8.93
N ASP A 138 12.82 -4.64 -8.83
CA ASP A 138 13.57 -5.69 -9.54
C ASP A 138 13.76 -6.95 -8.67
N LEU A 139 13.16 -6.96 -7.46
CA LEU A 139 13.25 -8.09 -6.54
C LEU A 139 12.42 -9.26 -7.07
N ASN A 140 13.04 -10.43 -7.08
CA ASN A 140 12.41 -11.66 -7.50
C ASN A 140 12.18 -12.61 -6.30
N ILE A 141 11.71 -13.81 -6.61
CA ILE A 141 11.44 -14.87 -5.62
C ILE A 141 12.76 -15.36 -4.99
N ASP A 142 13.83 -15.45 -5.77
CA ASP A 142 15.14 -15.94 -5.35
C ASP A 142 15.85 -15.01 -4.34
N ASP A 143 15.49 -13.73 -4.36
CA ASP A 143 15.99 -12.71 -3.42
C ASP A 143 15.37 -12.87 -2.02
N TYR A 144 14.23 -13.55 -1.90
CA TYR A 144 13.55 -13.74 -0.63
C TYR A 144 14.23 -14.84 0.21
N LYS A 145 14.73 -14.45 1.39
CA LYS A 145 15.37 -15.35 2.35
C LYS A 145 14.82 -15.15 3.74
N ILE A 146 14.52 -16.25 4.41
CA ILE A 146 14.13 -16.27 5.83
C ILE A 146 15.43 -16.35 6.64
N TYR A 147 15.69 -15.31 7.43
CA TYR A 147 16.82 -15.28 8.36
C TYR A 147 16.36 -15.76 9.73
N THR A 148 17.10 -16.71 10.30
CA THR A 148 16.95 -17.14 11.69
C THR A 148 18.18 -16.69 12.47
N ALA A 149 18.00 -16.20 13.70
CA ALA A 149 19.14 -15.97 14.58
C ALA A 149 19.85 -17.31 14.83
N ASN A 150 21.18 -17.32 14.74
CA ASN A 150 21.95 -18.49 15.15
C ASN A 150 21.70 -18.71 16.66
N PRO A 151 21.44 -19.94 17.11
CA PRO A 151 21.21 -20.23 18.52
C PRO A 151 22.42 -19.86 19.39
#